data_AF-A0A534LL22-F1
#
_entry.id   AF-A0A534LL22-F1
#
_cell.length_a   1.000
_cell.length_b   1.000
_cell.length_c   1.000
_cell.angle_alpha   90.00
_cell.angle_beta   90.00
_cell.angle_gamma   90.00
#
_symmetry.space_group_name_H-M   'P 1'
#
loop_
_entity.id
_entity.type
_entity.pdbx_description
1 polymer ?
#
loop_
_entity_poly.entity_id
_entity_poly.type
_entity_poly.pdbx_seq_one_letter_code
_entity_poly.pdbx_strand_id
1 'polypeptide(L)'
;MPRPTKQDAQVLLTLMDIFLSDSVREARKWWRTLQDGLSLEEFEKRFPRGSEGWEHFSTMAIFWETAGSLMRRGLLHEEIAFDTFMDAPPWGKIERIMHDRRKREKAPAEGENFEWIAKRARTWVKKREAAIRREVASAHRGRG
;
A
#
# COMPACT_ATOMS: atom_id res chain seq x y z
N MET A 1 -7.67 18.11 9.51
CA MET A 1 -7.42 17.91 8.07
C MET A 1 -8.65 18.41 7.31
N PRO A 2 -8.50 18.97 6.09
CA PRO A 2 -9.64 19.36 5.27
C PRO A 2 -10.57 18.17 5.03
N ARG A 3 -11.86 18.40 4.79
CA ARG A 3 -12.80 17.30 4.48
C ARG A 3 -12.49 16.71 3.09
N PRO A 4 -12.75 15.41 2.86
CA PRO A 4 -12.67 14.83 1.52
C PRO A 4 -13.55 15.57 0.51
N THR A 5 -13.08 15.68 -0.72
CA THR A 5 -13.77 16.38 -1.82
C THR A 5 -14.24 15.41 -2.89
N LYS A 6 -15.07 15.91 -3.82
CA LYS A 6 -15.44 15.14 -5.03
C LYS A 6 -14.24 14.79 -5.90
N GLN A 7 -13.20 15.64 -5.90
CA GLN A 7 -11.98 15.38 -6.64
C GLN A 7 -11.21 14.20 -6.04
N ASP A 8 -11.14 14.10 -4.71
CA ASP A 8 -10.54 12.94 -4.04
C ASP A 8 -11.28 11.64 -4.41
N ALA A 9 -12.61 11.67 -4.45
CA ALA A 9 -13.41 10.52 -4.86
C ALA A 9 -13.11 10.11 -6.30
N GLN A 10 -12.95 11.06 -7.23
CA GLN A 10 -12.59 10.75 -8.61
C GLN A 10 -11.21 10.10 -8.71
N VAL A 11 -10.21 10.62 -7.98
CA VAL A 11 -8.86 10.05 -7.92
C VAL A 11 -8.92 8.61 -7.35
N LEU A 12 -9.68 8.39 -6.29
CA LEU A 12 -9.87 7.08 -5.68
C LEU A 12 -10.50 6.08 -6.65
N LEU A 13 -11.56 6.48 -7.37
CA LEU A 13 -12.23 5.63 -8.36
C LEU A 13 -11.31 5.28 -9.53
N THR A 14 -10.47 6.22 -10.00
CA THR A 14 -9.46 5.94 -11.02
C THR A 14 -8.41 4.95 -10.52
N LEU A 15 -7.91 5.11 -9.28
CA LEU A 15 -6.99 4.13 -8.71
C LEU A 15 -7.65 2.77 -8.49
N MET A 16 -8.93 2.72 -8.15
CA MET A 16 -9.69 1.48 -8.03
C MET A 16 -9.81 0.75 -9.37
N ASP A 17 -10.13 1.47 -10.45
CA ASP A 17 -10.20 0.93 -11.80
C ASP A 17 -8.85 0.33 -12.23
N ILE A 18 -7.75 1.07 -12.02
CA ILE A 18 -6.39 0.58 -12.25
C ILE A 18 -6.09 -0.65 -11.40
N PHE A 19 -6.47 -0.65 -10.11
CA PHE A 19 -6.23 -1.77 -9.21
C PHE A 19 -6.97 -3.04 -9.61
N LEU A 20 -8.12 -2.89 -10.26
CA LEU A 20 -8.97 -3.99 -10.73
C LEU A 20 -8.62 -4.47 -12.15
N SER A 21 -7.81 -3.71 -12.89
CA SER A 21 -7.29 -4.12 -14.20
C SER A 21 -6.60 -5.49 -14.16
N ASP A 22 -6.60 -6.18 -15.30
CA ASP A 22 -6.04 -7.53 -15.41
C ASP A 22 -4.57 -7.58 -15.02
N SER A 23 -3.76 -6.61 -15.47
CA SER A 23 -2.33 -6.55 -15.14
C SER A 23 -2.06 -6.41 -13.64
N VAL A 24 -2.73 -5.48 -12.96
CA VAL A 24 -2.56 -5.29 -11.52
C VAL A 24 -3.17 -6.47 -10.75
N ARG A 25 -4.26 -7.06 -11.22
CA ARG A 25 -4.86 -8.23 -10.58
C ARG A 25 -3.96 -9.46 -10.65
N GLU A 26 -3.34 -9.75 -11.78
CA GLU A 26 -2.39 -10.86 -11.90
C GLU A 26 -1.12 -10.59 -11.07
N ALA A 27 -0.59 -9.36 -11.10
CA ALA A 27 0.50 -8.96 -10.23
C ALA A 27 0.15 -9.17 -8.75
N ARG A 28 -1.05 -8.76 -8.31
CA ARG A 28 -1.52 -9.00 -6.93
C ARG A 28 -1.61 -10.47 -6.57
N LYS A 29 -2.05 -11.34 -7.48
CA LYS A 29 -2.07 -12.78 -7.25
C LYS A 29 -0.65 -13.30 -7.06
N TRP A 30 0.27 -12.91 -7.93
CA TRP A 30 1.68 -13.28 -7.82
C TRP A 30 2.34 -12.76 -6.53
N TRP A 31 2.05 -11.53 -6.09
CA TRP A 31 2.59 -10.97 -4.83
C TRP A 31 2.23 -11.80 -3.59
N ARG A 32 1.09 -12.49 -3.60
CA ARG A 32 0.70 -13.37 -2.49
C ARG A 32 1.56 -14.63 -2.40
N THR A 33 2.20 -15.03 -3.50
CA THR A 33 3.13 -16.18 -3.53
C THR A 33 4.57 -15.77 -3.22
N LEU A 34 4.88 -14.46 -3.26
CA LEU A 34 6.20 -13.94 -2.92
C LEU A 34 6.52 -14.20 -1.44
N GLN A 35 7.68 -14.81 -1.20
CA GLN A 35 8.19 -15.09 0.14
C GLN A 35 8.54 -13.80 0.88
N ASP A 36 8.20 -13.73 2.17
CA ASP A 36 8.55 -12.60 3.02
C ASP A 36 10.06 -12.56 3.30
N GLY A 37 10.60 -11.35 3.46
CA GLY A 37 11.97 -11.16 3.93
C GLY A 37 13.08 -11.52 2.94
N LEU A 38 12.77 -11.67 1.64
CA LEU A 38 13.77 -11.84 0.60
C LEU A 38 14.74 -10.66 0.57
N SER A 39 16.04 -10.95 0.45
CA SER A 39 17.04 -9.95 0.07
C SER A 39 16.91 -9.56 -1.40
N LEU A 40 17.51 -8.44 -1.78
CA LEU A 40 17.56 -8.02 -3.19
C LEU A 40 18.30 -9.04 -4.07
N GLU A 41 19.37 -9.65 -3.58
CA GLU A 41 20.14 -10.65 -4.33
C GLU A 41 19.32 -11.92 -4.57
N GLU A 42 18.65 -12.44 -3.54
CA GLU A 42 17.77 -13.61 -3.68
C GLU A 42 16.61 -13.34 -4.62
N PHE A 43 16.04 -12.12 -4.55
CA PHE A 43 15.00 -11.68 -5.44
C PHE A 43 15.46 -11.64 -6.89
N GLU A 44 16.56 -10.95 -7.21
CA GLU A 44 17.09 -10.82 -8.57
C GLU A 44 17.57 -12.16 -9.14
N LYS A 45 18.04 -13.09 -8.29
CA LYS A 45 18.38 -14.45 -8.70
C LYS A 45 17.15 -15.26 -9.12
N ARG A 46 16.03 -15.13 -8.39
CA ARG A 46 14.78 -15.85 -8.70
C ARG A 46 14.00 -15.19 -9.83
N PHE A 47 14.01 -13.87 -9.88
CA PHE A 47 13.23 -13.04 -10.78
C PHE A 47 14.15 -12.01 -11.44
N PRO A 48 14.98 -12.43 -12.41
CA PRO A 48 15.88 -11.52 -13.11
C PRO A 48 15.09 -10.45 -13.87
N ARG A 49 15.73 -9.32 -14.16
CA ARG A 49 15.13 -8.23 -14.94
C ARG A 49 14.57 -8.74 -16.27
N GLY A 50 13.34 -8.34 -16.59
CA GLY A 50 12.62 -8.80 -17.78
C GLY A 50 11.87 -10.13 -17.60
N SER A 51 12.01 -10.81 -16.46
CA SER A 51 11.14 -11.94 -16.11
C SER A 51 9.73 -11.48 -15.73
N GLU A 52 8.77 -12.38 -15.84
CA GLU A 52 7.39 -12.13 -15.43
C GLU A 52 7.29 -11.73 -13.95
N GLY A 53 8.08 -12.37 -13.07
CA GLY A 53 8.12 -12.01 -11.65
C GLY A 53 8.67 -10.60 -11.39
N TRP A 54 9.65 -10.17 -12.18
CA TRP A 54 10.15 -8.78 -12.12
C TRP A 54 9.08 -7.77 -12.55
N GLU A 55 8.30 -8.10 -13.59
CA GLU A 55 7.21 -7.25 -14.07
C GLU A 55 6.07 -7.15 -13.04
N HIS A 56 5.62 -8.28 -12.49
CA HIS A 56 4.60 -8.30 -11.43
C HIS A 56 5.05 -7.53 -10.18
N PHE A 57 6.32 -7.66 -9.78
CA PHE A 57 6.91 -6.85 -8.73
C PHE A 57 6.85 -5.36 -9.07
N SER A 58 7.33 -4.98 -10.25
CA SER A 58 7.42 -3.57 -10.65
C SER A 58 6.04 -2.91 -10.75
N THR A 59 5.06 -3.59 -11.35
CA THR A 59 3.67 -3.12 -11.50
C THR A 59 3.05 -2.73 -10.17
N MET A 60 3.14 -3.59 -9.17
CA MET A 60 2.58 -3.33 -7.83
C MET A 60 3.38 -2.29 -7.05
N ALA A 61 4.71 -2.30 -7.15
CA ALA A 61 5.55 -1.29 -6.52
C ALA A 61 5.19 0.11 -7.05
N ILE A 62 5.04 0.26 -8.37
CA ILE A 62 4.64 1.53 -9.02
C ILE A 62 3.25 1.96 -8.57
N PHE A 63 2.28 1.04 -8.52
CA PHE A 63 0.92 1.34 -8.07
C PHE A 63 0.91 1.97 -6.68
N TRP A 64 1.57 1.32 -5.71
CA TRP A 64 1.58 1.79 -4.33
C TRP A 64 2.46 3.01 -4.11
N GLU A 65 3.60 3.12 -4.80
CA GLU A 65 4.43 4.32 -4.78
C GLU A 65 3.64 5.53 -5.29
N THR A 66 2.86 5.35 -6.36
CA THR A 66 2.01 6.40 -6.93
C THR A 66 0.89 6.78 -5.97
N ALA A 67 0.14 5.81 -5.45
CA ALA A 67 -0.92 6.05 -4.47
C ALA A 67 -0.38 6.82 -3.26
N GLY A 68 0.82 6.48 -2.81
CA GLY A 68 1.46 7.17 -1.70
C GLY A 68 1.91 8.57 -1.98
N SER A 69 2.45 8.84 -3.17
CA SER A 69 2.82 10.20 -3.57
C SER A 69 1.59 11.11 -3.62
N LEU A 70 0.46 10.60 -4.16
CA LEU A 70 -0.80 11.34 -4.23
C LEU A 70 -1.34 11.68 -2.83
N MET A 71 -1.39 10.70 -1.93
CA MET A 71 -1.85 10.92 -0.55
C MET A 71 -0.91 11.85 0.22
N ARG A 72 0.41 11.66 0.12
CA ARG A 72 1.41 12.47 0.83
C ARG A 72 1.37 13.93 0.42
N ARG A 73 0.95 14.23 -0.81
CA ARG A 73 0.80 15.58 -1.35
C ARG A 73 -0.60 16.17 -1.16
N GLY A 74 -1.51 15.45 -0.50
CA GLY A 74 -2.88 15.91 -0.26
C GLY A 74 -3.76 15.93 -1.51
N LEU A 75 -3.40 15.17 -2.56
CA LEU A 75 -4.17 15.03 -3.79
C LEU A 75 -5.21 13.90 -3.71
N LEU A 76 -5.05 13.01 -2.72
CA LEU A 76 -6.02 12.00 -2.34
C LEU A 76 -6.14 11.97 -0.82
N HIS A 77 -7.34 12.24 -0.30
CA HIS A 77 -7.57 12.26 1.13
C HIS A 77 -7.47 10.86 1.76
N GLU A 78 -6.58 10.72 2.75
CA GLU A 78 -6.26 9.45 3.42
C GLU A 78 -7.50 8.72 3.99
N GLU A 79 -8.44 9.45 4.59
CA GLU A 79 -9.60 8.82 5.23
C GLU A 79 -10.48 8.05 4.24
N ILE A 80 -10.75 8.59 3.05
CA ILE A 80 -11.59 7.87 2.07
C ILE A 80 -10.82 6.76 1.36
N ALA A 81 -9.51 6.92 1.20
CA ALA A 81 -8.67 5.91 0.59
C ALA A 81 -8.54 4.69 1.51
N PHE A 82 -8.19 4.91 2.78
CA PHE A 82 -8.04 3.84 3.75
C PHE A 82 -9.37 3.22 4.19
N ASP A 83 -10.50 3.92 4.13
CA ASP A 83 -11.82 3.30 4.40
C ASP A 83 -12.29 2.35 3.29
N THR A 84 -11.46 2.08 2.28
CA THR A 84 -11.77 1.19 1.16
C THR A 84 -10.72 0.07 0.99
N PHE A 85 -10.02 0.01 -0.14
CA PHE A 85 -9.11 -1.09 -0.49
C PHE A 85 -7.63 -0.77 -0.24
N MET A 86 -7.33 0.42 0.29
CA MET A 86 -5.95 0.91 0.47
C MET A 86 -5.42 0.81 1.91
N ASP A 87 -6.15 0.15 2.81
CA ASP A 87 -5.84 0.03 4.25
C ASP A 87 -4.70 -0.94 4.58
N ALA A 88 -4.31 -1.80 3.64
CA ALA A 88 -3.24 -2.77 3.82
C ALA A 88 -2.21 -2.79 2.67
N PRO A 89 -1.45 -1.70 2.41
CA PRO A 89 -0.38 -1.72 1.42
C PRO A 89 0.71 -2.76 1.80
N PRO A 90 1.11 -3.67 0.91
CA PRO A 90 1.94 -4.83 1.23
C PRO A 90 3.45 -4.52 1.34
N TRP A 91 3.83 -3.42 2.00
CA TRP A 91 5.23 -2.99 2.14
C TRP A 91 6.14 -4.07 2.75
N GLY A 92 5.65 -4.81 3.75
CA GLY A 92 6.43 -5.86 4.42
C GLY A 92 6.93 -6.97 3.48
N LYS A 93 6.25 -7.19 2.34
CA LYS A 93 6.70 -8.15 1.32
C LYS A 93 8.01 -7.73 0.65
N ILE A 94 8.27 -6.42 0.57
CA ILE A 94 9.33 -5.86 -0.26
C ILE A 94 10.31 -4.96 0.52
N GLU A 95 10.06 -4.75 1.81
CA GLU A 95 10.81 -3.83 2.66
C GLU A 95 12.32 -4.08 2.60
N ARG A 96 12.75 -5.35 2.79
CA ARG A 96 14.16 -5.71 2.72
C ARG A 96 14.74 -5.49 1.33
N ILE A 97 14.03 -5.88 0.27
CA ILE A 97 14.44 -5.67 -1.13
C ILE A 97 14.70 -4.18 -1.39
N MET A 98 13.77 -3.31 -0.97
CA MET A 98 13.89 -1.86 -1.16
C MET A 98 15.04 -1.29 -0.33
N HIS A 99 15.21 -1.70 0.93
CA HIS A 99 16.33 -1.23 1.75
C HIS A 99 17.70 -1.64 1.19
N ASP A 100 17.83 -2.88 0.71
CA ASP A 100 19.04 -3.37 0.07
C ASP A 100 19.33 -2.57 -1.21
N ARG A 101 18.29 -2.25 -2.00
CA ARG A 101 18.43 -1.47 -3.23
C ARG A 101 18.85 -0.03 -2.97
N ARG A 102 18.24 0.64 -1.98
CA ARG A 102 18.67 1.97 -1.51
C ARG A 102 20.16 2.02 -1.17
N LYS A 103 20.67 0.99 -0.48
CA LYS A 103 22.09 0.88 -0.11
C LYS A 103 22.98 0.66 -1.34
N ARG A 104 22.60 -0.31 -2.19
CA ARG A 104 23.39 -0.67 -3.38
C ARG A 104 23.47 0.47 -4.40
N GLU A 105 22.33 1.09 -4.71
CA GLU A 105 22.21 2.12 -5.75
C GLU A 105 22.46 3.53 -5.22
N LYS A 106 22.72 3.70 -3.91
CA LYS A 106 22.84 5.00 -3.23
C LYS A 106 21.64 5.91 -3.47
N ALA A 107 20.44 5.32 -3.51
CA ALA A 107 19.18 5.99 -3.85
C ALA A 107 18.25 6.06 -2.63
N PRO A 108 18.46 6.97 -1.66
CA PRO A 108 17.74 6.95 -0.38
C PRO A 108 16.22 7.14 -0.49
N ALA A 109 15.74 7.77 -1.57
CA ALA A 109 14.32 8.04 -1.78
C ALA A 109 13.55 6.89 -2.44
N GLU A 110 14.22 5.80 -2.85
CA GLU A 110 13.55 4.72 -3.57
C GLU A 110 12.45 4.04 -2.74
N GLY A 111 11.22 4.01 -3.27
CA GLY A 111 10.07 3.40 -2.59
C GLY A 111 9.60 4.16 -1.34
N GLU A 112 10.00 5.43 -1.17
CA GLU A 112 9.69 6.20 0.04
C GLU A 112 8.19 6.43 0.22
N ASN A 113 7.43 6.58 -0.87
CA ASN A 113 6.01 6.88 -0.76
C ASN A 113 5.19 5.62 -0.46
N PHE A 114 5.61 4.47 -0.99
CA PHE A 114 5.04 3.18 -0.62
C PHE A 114 5.29 2.87 0.87
N GLU A 115 6.52 3.04 1.35
CA GLU A 115 6.84 2.92 2.78
C GLU A 115 5.98 3.85 3.63
N TRP A 116 5.86 5.11 3.20
CA TRP A 116 5.07 6.12 3.88
C TRP A 116 3.60 5.72 3.99
N ILE A 117 2.92 5.32 2.90
CA ILE A 117 1.51 4.91 2.99
C ILE A 117 1.29 3.67 3.83
N ALA A 118 2.20 2.70 3.78
CA ALA A 118 2.05 1.50 4.60
C ALA A 118 2.07 1.86 6.09
N LYS A 119 2.91 2.83 6.51
CA LYS A 119 2.90 3.35 7.89
C LYS A 119 1.62 4.12 8.23
N ARG A 120 1.11 4.93 7.30
CA ARG A 120 -0.13 5.69 7.49
C ARG A 120 -1.34 4.77 7.62
N ALA A 121 -1.45 3.78 6.73
CA ALA A 121 -2.53 2.80 6.73
C ALA A 121 -2.55 2.00 8.04
N ARG A 122 -1.41 1.49 8.53
CA ARG A 122 -1.31 0.82 9.85
C ARG A 122 -1.83 1.70 11.00
N THR A 123 -1.51 3.00 10.96
CA THR A 123 -1.96 3.97 11.98
C THR A 123 -3.48 4.18 11.90
N TRP A 124 -4.01 4.32 10.68
CA TRP A 124 -5.44 4.47 10.42
C TRP A 124 -6.23 3.24 10.89
N VAL A 125 -5.83 2.02 10.49
CA VAL A 125 -6.51 0.77 10.86
C VAL A 125 -6.56 0.62 12.38
N LYS A 126 -5.43 0.80 13.07
CA LYS A 126 -5.36 0.72 14.54
C LYS A 126 -6.32 1.70 15.21
N LYS A 127 -6.42 2.93 14.69
CA LYS A 127 -7.36 3.95 15.21
C LYS A 127 -8.81 3.54 14.94
N ARG A 128 -9.12 3.06 13.73
CA ARG A 128 -10.48 2.68 13.32
C ARG A 128 -11.01 1.52 14.15
N GLU A 129 -10.21 0.46 14.31
CA GLU A 129 -10.58 -0.68 15.15
C GLU A 129 -10.78 -0.29 16.61
N ALA A 130 -9.93 0.59 17.16
CA ALA A 130 -10.07 1.05 18.53
C ALA A 130 -11.36 1.85 18.74
N ALA A 131 -11.77 2.67 17.76
CA ALA A 131 -13.04 3.38 17.78
C ALA A 131 -14.23 2.40 17.76
N ILE A 132 -14.23 1.42 16.84
CA ILE A 132 -15.29 0.40 16.76
C ILE A 132 -15.42 -0.37 18.07
N ARG A 133 -14.30 -0.80 18.69
CA ARG A 133 -14.33 -1.49 19.99
C ARG A 133 -14.96 -0.64 21.10
N ARG A 134 -14.72 0.68 21.12
CA ARG A 134 -15.32 1.59 22.10
C ARG A 134 -16.82 1.77 21.87
N GLU A 135 -17.23 1.93 20.61
CA GLU A 135 -18.65 2.04 20.22
C GLU A 135 -19.42 0.80 20.66
N VAL A 136 -18.91 -0.39 20.33
CA VAL A 136 -19.49 -1.67 20.75
C VAL A 136 -19.59 -1.77 22.28
N ALA A 137 -18.53 -1.42 23.02
CA ALA A 137 -18.56 -1.46 24.48
C ALA A 137 -19.56 -0.46 25.11
N SER A 138 -19.75 0.71 24.50
CA SER A 138 -20.75 1.70 24.96
C SER A 138 -22.18 1.22 24.73
N ALA A 139 -22.45 0.57 23.60
CA ALA A 139 -23.76 0.03 23.26
C ALA A 139 -24.21 -1.12 24.17
N HIS A 140 -23.26 -1.88 24.74
CA HIS A 140 -23.56 -2.93 25.73
C HIS A 140 -23.85 -2.36 27.13
N ARG A 141 -23.24 -1.23 27.50
CA ARG A 141 -23.47 -0.58 28.81
C ARG A 141 -24.78 0.20 28.91
N GLY A 142 -25.38 0.60 27.79
CA GLY A 142 -26.67 1.30 27.76
C GLY A 142 -27.92 0.40 27.71
N ARG A 143 -27.74 -0.93 27.76
CA ARG A 143 -28.83 -1.93 27.70
C ARG A 143 -29.03 -2.72 29.01
N GLY A 144 -28.30 -2.36 30.07
CA GLY A 144 -28.47 -2.91 31.42
C GLY A 144 -28.84 -1.79 32.39
#